data_AF-A0A660Z0R9-F1
#
_entry.id   AF-A0A660Z0R9-F1
#
_cell.length_a   1.000
_cell.length_b   1.000
_cell.length_c   1.000
_cell.angle_alpha   90.00
_cell.angle_beta   90.00
_cell.angle_gamma   90.00
#
_symmetry.space_group_name_H-M   'P 1'
#
loop_
_entity.id
_entity.type
_entity.pdbx_description
1 polymer ?
#
loop_
_entity_poly.entity_id
_entity_poly.type
_entity_poly.pdbx_seq_one_letter_code
_entity_poly.pdbx_strand_id
1 'polypeptide(L)'
;MASGSLEFRKKVLFLVAAYVVVLTFLAFILIPLYLPYTLIIWLIAASGGVFAIVEWLAHNTVYVCSNCGYRFRISAFRYAISPHGWKKKLLRCPKCGKRGWCRALYAGEVPAGR
;
A
#
# COMPACT_ATOMS: atom_id res chain seq x y z
N MET A 1 -8.66 0.10 -20.55
CA MET A 1 -8.86 0.05 -19.08
C MET A 1 -8.13 -1.14 -18.43
N ALA A 2 -8.05 -2.33 -19.05
CA ALA A 2 -7.30 -3.47 -18.49
C ALA A 2 -5.75 -3.32 -18.50
N SER A 3 -5.20 -2.53 -19.43
CA SER A 3 -3.75 -2.31 -19.54
C SER A 3 -3.17 -1.55 -18.33
N GLY A 4 -3.91 -0.57 -17.79
CA GLY A 4 -3.45 0.27 -16.67
C GLY A 4 -3.34 -0.49 -15.34
N SER A 5 -4.22 -1.45 -15.07
CA SER A 5 -4.17 -2.24 -13.84
C SER A 5 -3.06 -3.28 -13.86
N LEU A 6 -2.73 -3.83 -15.05
CA LEU A 6 -1.60 -4.74 -15.22
C LEU A 6 -0.26 -4.02 -15.00
N GLU A 7 -0.07 -2.85 -15.60
CA GLU A 7 1.14 -2.05 -15.43
C GLU A 7 1.33 -1.60 -13.97
N PHE A 8 0.25 -1.19 -13.30
CA PHE A 8 0.30 -0.88 -11.87
C PHE A 8 0.72 -2.10 -11.03
N ARG A 9 0.15 -3.28 -11.31
CA ARG A 9 0.54 -4.52 -10.62
C ARG A 9 2.00 -4.88 -10.84
N LYS A 10 2.51 -4.77 -12.06
CA LYS A 10 3.94 -5.00 -12.36
C LYS A 10 4.83 -4.04 -11.58
N LYS A 11 4.48 -2.75 -11.53
CA LYS A 11 5.22 -1.75 -10.74
C LYS A 11 5.22 -2.08 -9.26
N VAL A 12 4.07 -2.46 -8.69
CA VAL A 12 3.97 -2.89 -7.29
C VAL A 12 4.87 -4.10 -7.03
N LEU A 13 4.77 -5.15 -7.87
CA LEU A 13 5.57 -6.36 -7.72
C LEU A 13 7.08 -6.07 -7.82
N PHE A 14 7.48 -5.24 -8.78
CA PHE A 14 8.87 -4.81 -8.94
C PHE A 14 9.37 -4.05 -7.71
N LEU A 15 8.61 -3.07 -7.21
CA LEU A 15 8.98 -2.29 -6.03
C LEU A 15 9.12 -3.17 -4.78
N VAL A 16 8.18 -4.09 -4.56
CA VAL A 16 8.23 -5.02 -3.43
C VAL A 16 9.42 -5.97 -3.55
N ALA A 17 9.66 -6.53 -4.74
CA ALA A 17 10.79 -7.42 -4.97
C ALA A 17 12.13 -6.71 -4.76
N ALA A 18 12.31 -5.52 -5.35
CA ALA A 18 13.51 -4.71 -5.19
C ALA A 18 13.75 -4.36 -3.71
N TYR A 19 12.70 -3.99 -2.99
CA TYR A 19 12.77 -3.68 -1.56
C TYR A 19 13.20 -4.89 -0.72
N VAL A 20 12.64 -6.07 -0.98
CA VAL A 20 13.05 -7.31 -0.30
C VAL A 20 14.52 -7.63 -0.57
N VAL A 21 14.97 -7.52 -1.83
CA VAL A 21 16.38 -7.74 -2.19
C VAL A 21 17.29 -6.78 -1.43
N VAL A 22 16.96 -5.49 -1.40
CA VAL A 22 17.73 -4.48 -0.64
C VAL A 22 17.78 -4.82 0.85
N LEU A 23 16.66 -5.20 1.48
CA LEU A 23 16.64 -5.59 2.88
C LEU A 23 17.47 -6.83 3.19
N THR A 24 17.44 -7.83 2.30
CA THR A 24 18.23 -9.06 2.47
C THR A 24 19.72 -8.81 2.32
N PHE A 25 20.12 -8.00 1.33
CA PHE A 25 21.51 -7.61 1.13
C PHE A 25 22.04 -6.77 2.30
N LEU A 26 21.22 -5.81 2.77
CA LEU A 26 21.54 -5.00 3.94
C LEU A 26 21.68 -5.88 5.20
N ALA A 27 20.79 -6.85 5.41
CA ALA A 27 20.90 -7.79 6.53
C ALA A 27 22.21 -8.60 6.45
N PHE A 28 22.55 -9.13 5.27
CA PHE A 28 23.78 -9.91 5.08
C PHE A 28 25.05 -9.10 5.41
N ILE A 29 25.09 -7.83 5.02
CA ILE A 29 26.19 -6.91 5.37
C ILE A 29 26.22 -6.61 6.87
N LEU A 30 25.06 -6.44 7.50
CA LEU A 30 24.95 -6.00 8.89
C LEU A 30 25.18 -7.13 9.92
N ILE A 31 24.89 -8.40 9.58
CA ILE A 31 25.10 -9.57 10.45
C ILE A 31 26.53 -9.68 11.03
N PRO A 32 27.62 -9.50 10.26
CA PRO A 32 28.98 -9.55 10.80
C PRO A 32 29.39 -8.32 11.63
N LEU A 33 28.57 -7.26 11.69
CA LEU A 33 28.83 -6.06 12.50
C LEU A 33 28.00 -6.11 13.81
N TYR A 34 28.70 -5.97 14.96
CA TYR A 34 28.22 -6.06 16.36
C TYR A 34 26.75 -5.66 16.66
N LEU A 35 26.12 -6.44 17.56
CA LEU A 35 24.70 -6.83 17.54
C LEU A 35 23.60 -5.98 18.24
N PRO A 36 23.78 -4.72 18.69
CA PRO A 36 22.62 -3.86 18.98
C PRO A 36 22.39 -2.76 17.95
N TYR A 37 23.45 -2.09 17.47
CA TYR A 37 23.33 -0.92 16.60
C TYR A 37 22.90 -1.29 15.18
N THR A 38 23.38 -2.41 14.66
CA THR A 38 23.06 -2.90 13.32
C THR A 38 21.60 -3.34 13.19
N LEU A 39 21.03 -3.95 14.23
CA LEU A 39 19.61 -4.31 14.28
C LEU A 39 18.70 -3.08 14.24
N ILE A 40 19.04 -2.01 14.97
CA ILE A 40 18.26 -0.77 14.98
C ILE A 40 18.27 -0.12 13.59
N ILE A 41 19.44 -0.03 12.94
CA ILE A 41 19.57 0.51 11.58
C ILE A 41 18.72 -0.31 10.60
N TRP A 42 18.77 -1.63 10.69
CA TRP A 42 17.98 -2.52 9.85
C TRP A 42 16.47 -2.33 10.07
N LEU A 43 16.01 -2.21 11.31
CA LEU A 43 14.60 -1.97 11.64
C LEU A 43 14.11 -0.59 11.15
N ILE A 44 14.95 0.44 11.21
CA ILE A 44 14.63 1.77 10.68
C ILE A 44 14.51 1.70 9.14
N ALA A 45 15.46 1.07 8.46
CA ALA A 45 15.41 0.90 7.00
C ALA A 45 14.18 0.07 6.57
N ALA A 46 13.86 -0.99 7.32
CA ALA A 46 12.69 -1.81 7.10
C ALA A 46 11.40 -0.98 7.28
N SER A 47 11.19 -0.40 8.46
CA SER A 47 9.98 0.40 8.73
C SER A 47 9.80 1.56 7.75
N GLY A 48 10.87 2.29 7.42
CA GLY A 48 10.83 3.39 6.46
C GLY A 48 10.44 2.96 5.05
N GLY A 49 11.00 1.85 4.56
CA GLY A 49 10.66 1.33 3.24
C GLY A 49 9.23 0.81 3.13
N VAL A 50 8.74 0.08 4.15
CA VAL A 50 7.33 -0.34 4.21
C VAL A 50 6.43 0.88 4.22
N PHE A 51 6.73 1.89 5.04
CA PHE A 51 5.94 3.11 5.14
C PHE A 51 5.87 3.84 3.79
N ALA A 52 6.98 4.01 3.09
CA ALA A 52 7.03 4.64 1.77
C ALA A 52 6.19 3.89 0.73
N ILE A 53 6.28 2.55 0.70
CA ILE A 53 5.48 1.72 -0.22
C ILE A 53 3.99 1.86 0.10
N VAL A 54 3.63 1.84 1.37
CA VAL A 54 2.23 1.96 1.82
C VAL A 54 1.65 3.35 1.53
N GLU A 55 2.41 4.43 1.76
CA GLU A 55 2.00 5.80 1.40
C GLU A 55 1.78 5.91 -0.12
N TRP A 56 2.73 5.41 -0.91
CA TRP A 56 2.58 5.39 -2.36
C TRP A 56 1.35 4.59 -2.81
N LEU A 57 1.09 3.41 -2.22
CA LEU A 57 -0.10 2.62 -2.50
C LEU A 57 -1.40 3.34 -2.12
N ALA A 58 -1.43 3.99 -0.96
CA ALA A 58 -2.58 4.76 -0.48
C ALA A 58 -2.88 5.96 -1.41
N HIS A 59 -1.83 6.66 -1.86
CA HIS A 59 -1.97 7.77 -2.81
C HIS A 59 -2.29 7.33 -4.23
N ASN A 60 -2.10 6.05 -4.58
CA ASN A 60 -2.45 5.51 -5.90
C ASN A 60 -3.72 4.65 -5.90
N THR A 61 -4.44 4.59 -4.78
CA THR A 61 -5.69 3.81 -4.65
C THR A 61 -6.85 4.72 -4.25
N VAL A 62 -7.95 4.62 -5.00
CA VAL A 62 -9.23 5.28 -4.71
C VAL A 62 -10.24 4.22 -4.28
N TYR A 63 -11.05 4.52 -3.28
CA TYR A 63 -12.08 3.62 -2.78
C TYR A 63 -13.46 4.12 -3.16
N VAL A 64 -14.33 3.21 -3.61
CA VAL A 64 -15.73 3.50 -3.92
C VAL A 64 -16.62 2.85 -2.86
N CYS A 65 -17.45 3.67 -2.21
CA CYS A 65 -18.42 3.18 -1.23
C CYS A 65 -19.51 2.34 -1.91
N SER A 66 -19.80 1.16 -1.38
CA SER A 66 -20.89 0.29 -1.88
C SER A 66 -22.29 0.84 -1.59
N ASN A 67 -22.45 1.70 -0.59
CA ASN A 67 -23.77 2.22 -0.17
C ASN A 67 -24.14 3.53 -0.86
N CYS A 68 -23.20 4.46 -1.06
CA CYS A 68 -23.49 5.77 -1.65
C CYS A 68 -22.67 6.11 -2.90
N GLY A 69 -21.79 5.21 -3.36
CA GLY A 69 -20.96 5.42 -4.54
C GLY A 69 -19.84 6.45 -4.38
N TYR A 70 -19.71 7.09 -3.20
CA TYR A 70 -18.72 8.14 -2.98
C TYR A 70 -17.30 7.61 -3.12
N ARG A 71 -16.47 8.38 -3.85
CA ARG A 71 -15.05 8.11 -4.07
C ARG A 71 -14.23 8.83 -3.01
N PHE A 72 -13.34 8.12 -2.34
CA PHE A 72 -12.48 8.69 -1.32
C PHE A 72 -11.14 7.99 -1.26
N ARG A 73 -10.13 8.70 -0.74
CA ARG A 73 -8.83 8.15 -0.40
C ARG A 73 -8.75 7.93 1.11
N ILE A 74 -7.82 7.10 1.53
CA ILE A 74 -7.54 6.84 2.94
C ILE A 74 -6.06 7.11 3.20
N SER A 75 -5.70 7.41 4.45
CA SER A 75 -4.29 7.55 4.84
C SER A 75 -3.55 6.22 4.75
N ALA A 76 -2.22 6.26 4.62
CA ALA A 76 -1.33 5.11 4.69
C ALA A 76 -1.62 4.22 5.90
N PHE A 77 -1.77 4.81 7.08
CA PHE A 77 -2.05 4.06 8.29
C PHE A 77 -3.33 3.23 8.15
N ARG A 78 -4.42 3.86 7.67
CA ARG A 78 -5.69 3.16 7.43
C ARG A 78 -5.55 2.13 6.29
N TYR A 79 -4.71 2.42 5.31
CA TYR A 79 -4.34 1.49 4.25
C TYR A 79 -3.54 0.28 4.76
N ALA A 80 -2.75 0.40 5.81
CA ALA A 80 -2.06 -0.74 6.40
C ALA A 80 -2.98 -1.59 7.29
N ILE A 81 -3.78 -0.95 8.16
CA ILE A 81 -4.50 -1.67 9.22
C ILE A 81 -5.88 -2.18 8.85
N SER A 82 -6.54 -1.61 7.82
CA SER A 82 -7.95 -1.99 7.56
C SER A 82 -8.01 -3.41 6.99
N PRO A 83 -9.06 -4.21 7.31
CA PRO A 83 -9.20 -5.56 6.77
C PRO A 83 -9.22 -5.60 5.24
N HIS A 84 -8.37 -6.46 4.66
CA HIS A 84 -8.18 -6.61 3.22
C HIS A 84 -9.07 -7.72 2.65
N GLY A 85 -9.67 -7.46 1.50
CA GLY A 85 -10.25 -8.47 0.60
C GLY A 85 -9.70 -8.25 -0.81
N TRP A 86 -9.88 -9.22 -1.71
CA TRP A 86 -9.20 -9.27 -3.01
C TRP A 86 -9.14 -7.95 -3.80
N LYS A 87 -10.29 -7.27 -3.93
CA LYS A 87 -10.41 -5.94 -4.57
C LYS A 87 -11.28 -4.99 -3.76
N LYS A 88 -11.42 -5.27 -2.47
CA LYS A 88 -12.32 -4.54 -1.57
C LYS A 88 -11.67 -4.38 -0.22
N LYS A 89 -11.99 -3.28 0.47
CA LYS A 89 -11.49 -3.01 1.81
C LYS A 89 -12.63 -2.62 2.73
N LEU A 90 -12.63 -3.15 3.95
CA LEU A 90 -13.65 -2.83 4.94
C LEU A 90 -13.37 -1.44 5.53
N LEU A 91 -14.09 -0.43 5.05
CA LEU A 91 -13.84 0.98 5.37
C LEU A 91 -15.12 1.69 5.81
N ARG A 92 -14.96 2.72 6.65
CA ARG A 92 -16.03 3.67 6.96
C ARG A 92 -16.02 4.78 5.91
N CYS A 93 -17.14 4.97 5.21
CA CYS A 93 -17.28 6.02 4.23
C CYS A 93 -17.33 7.40 4.92
N PRO A 94 -16.52 8.38 4.49
CA PRO A 94 -16.55 9.73 5.08
C PRO A 94 -17.83 10.51 4.73
N LYS A 95 -18.51 10.18 3.63
CA LYS A 95 -19.74 10.86 3.19
C LYS A 95 -21.00 10.34 3.89
N CYS A 96 -21.21 9.02 3.92
CA CYS A 96 -22.43 8.44 4.49
C CYS A 96 -22.26 7.84 5.89
N GLY A 97 -21.04 7.83 6.45
CA GLY A 97 -20.76 7.28 7.78
C GLY A 97 -20.84 5.76 7.92
N LYS A 98 -21.45 5.04 6.96
CA LYS A 98 -21.59 3.58 7.01
C LYS A 98 -20.26 2.86 6.80
N ARG A 99 -20.08 1.75 7.52
CA ARG A 99 -18.95 0.82 7.34
C ARG A 99 -19.35 -0.29 6.39
N GLY A 100 -18.50 -0.60 5.40
CA GLY A 100 -18.79 -1.63 4.42
C GLY A 100 -17.61 -1.94 3.51
N TRP A 101 -17.78 -2.98 2.70
CA TRP A 101 -16.77 -3.39 1.72
C TRP A 101 -16.72 -2.40 0.55
N CYS A 102 -15.78 -1.46 0.62
CA CYS A 102 -15.55 -0.47 -0.42
C CYS A 102 -14.65 -1.05 -1.51
N ARG A 103 -14.98 -0.82 -2.78
CA ARG A 103 -14.20 -1.33 -3.92
C ARG A 103 -12.93 -0.50 -4.09
N ALA A 104 -11.79 -1.15 -4.22
CA ALA A 104 -10.53 -0.47 -4.56
C ALA A 104 -10.44 -0.27 -6.07
N LEU A 105 -10.11 0.94 -6.49
CA LEU A 105 -9.76 1.32 -7.86
C LEU A 105 -8.31 1.82 -7.83
N TYR A 106 -7.43 1.16 -8.56
CA TYR A 106 -6.03 1.56 -8.69
C TYR A 106 -5.88 2.63 -9.75
N ALA A 107 -4.77 3.38 -9.75
CA ALA A 107 -4.54 4.52 -10.66
C ALA A 107 -4.88 4.24 -12.15
N GLY A 108 -4.64 3.02 -12.65
CA GLY A 108 -5.01 2.63 -14.03
C GLY A 108 -6.48 2.28 -14.27
N GLU A 109 -7.29 2.15 -13.22
CA GLU A 109 -8.72 1.85 -13.22
C GLU A 109 -9.59 3.08 -12.87
N VAL A 110 -8.97 4.21 -12.45
CA VAL A 110 -9.69 5.44 -12.12
C VAL A 110 -10.20 6.09 -13.43
N PRO A 111 -11.52 6.18 -13.66
CA PRO A 111 -12.04 6.84 -14.87
C PRO A 111 -11.69 8.33 -14.83
N ALA A 112 -11.20 8.87 -15.95
CA ALA A 112 -11.07 10.31 -16.13
C ALA A 112 -12.48 10.93 -16.07
N GLY A 113 -12.77 11.67 -15.00
CA GLY A 113 -14.05 12.34 -14.80
C GLY A 113 -15.07 11.53 -14.00
N ARG A 114 -15.24 11.93 -12.73
CA ARG A 114 -16.48 12.46 -12.12
C ARG A 114 -16.31 12.47 -10.61
#